data_AF-A0A0S8J8Z5-F1
#
_entry.id   AF-A0A0S8J8Z5-F1
#
_cell.length_a   1.000
_cell.length_b   1.000
_cell.length_c   1.000
_cell.angle_alpha   90.00
_cell.angle_beta   90.00
_cell.angle_gamma   90.00
#
_symmetry.space_group_name_H-M   'P 1'
#
loop_
_entity.id
_entity.type
_entity.pdbx_description
1 polymer ?
#
loop_
_entity_poly.entity_id
_entity_poly.type
_entity_poly.pdbx_seq_one_letter_code
_entity_poly.pdbx_strand_id
1 'polypeptide(L)'
;MAKRRNLDRESLEVYLLNLLLAYRPIIQISGLLFLMTSVFALSMSPVVGLITLGIAIFLVMVSFSYQATLYLAKLGAWLGTLRMEND
;
A
#
# COMPACT_ATOMS: atom_id res chain seq x y z
N MET A 1 -19.01 -24.29 0.84
CA MET A 1 -18.27 -23.29 1.64
C MET A 1 -17.43 -22.33 0.79
N ALA A 2 -16.75 -22.76 -0.29
CA ALA A 2 -15.89 -21.89 -1.11
C ALA A 2 -16.54 -20.62 -1.70
N LYS A 3 -17.83 -20.65 -2.07
CA LYS A 3 -18.54 -19.50 -2.66
C LYS A 3 -18.72 -18.32 -1.68
N ARG A 4 -18.79 -18.60 -0.36
CA ARG A 4 -18.85 -17.55 0.68
C ARG A 4 -17.49 -16.90 0.92
N ARG A 5 -16.42 -17.70 0.97
CA ARG A 5 -15.04 -17.22 1.16
C ARG A 5 -14.58 -16.27 0.05
N ASN A 6 -14.99 -16.54 -1.20
CA ASN A 6 -14.71 -15.64 -2.32
C ASN A 6 -15.50 -14.33 -2.23
N LEU A 7 -16.75 -14.38 -1.74
CA LEU A 7 -17.57 -13.18 -1.51
C LEU A 7 -16.96 -12.28 -0.42
N ASP A 8 -16.46 -12.87 0.67
CA ASP A 8 -15.84 -12.11 1.76
C ASP A 8 -14.52 -11.47 1.30
N ARG A 9 -13.74 -12.16 0.46
CA ARG A 9 -12.53 -11.61 -0.16
C ARG A 9 -12.84 -10.45 -1.11
N GLU A 10 -13.82 -10.59 -1.99
CA GLU A 10 -14.23 -9.50 -2.89
C GLU A 10 -14.74 -8.28 -2.11
N SER A 11 -15.52 -8.51 -1.04
CA SER A 11 -16.00 -7.44 -0.16
C SER A 11 -14.83 -6.72 0.53
N LEU A 12 -13.83 -7.46 1.01
CA LEU A 12 -12.59 -6.92 1.58
C LEU A 12 -11.78 -6.13 0.56
N GLU A 13 -11.63 -6.62 -0.68
CA GLU A 13 -10.92 -5.93 -1.75
C GLU A 13 -11.58 -4.58 -2.07
N VAL A 14 -12.91 -4.55 -2.20
CA VAL A 14 -13.67 -3.32 -2.48
C VAL A 14 -13.60 -2.34 -1.29
N TYR A 15 -13.70 -2.85 -0.07
CA TYR A 15 -13.58 -2.02 1.15
C TYR A 15 -12.19 -1.39 1.27
N LEU A 16 -11.13 -2.19 1.12
CA LEU A 16 -9.74 -1.72 1.18
C LEU A 16 -9.44 -0.72 0.07
N LEU A 17 -9.92 -0.98 -1.15
CA LEU A 17 -9.78 -0.06 -2.28
C LEU A 17 -10.45 1.29 -1.98
N ASN A 18 -11.70 1.29 -1.53
CA ASN A 18 -12.41 2.52 -1.19
C ASN A 18 -11.71 3.28 -0.06
N LEU A 19 -11.19 2.57 0.94
CA LEU A 19 -10.40 3.17 2.01
C LEU A 19 -9.12 3.83 1.46
N LEU A 20 -8.36 3.11 0.65
CA LEU A 20 -7.13 3.63 0.02
C LEU A 20 -7.40 4.85 -0.87
N LEU A 21 -8.53 4.86 -1.59
CA LEU A 21 -8.95 5.99 -2.43
C LEU A 21 -9.41 7.19 -1.58
N ALA A 22 -10.15 6.96 -0.50
CA ALA A 22 -10.58 8.03 0.40
C ALA A 22 -9.39 8.71 1.10
N TYR A 23 -8.39 7.92 1.50
CA TYR A 23 -7.17 8.41 2.15
C TYR A 23 -6.03 8.72 1.18
N ARG A 24 -6.29 8.70 -0.13
CA ARG A 24 -5.32 9.01 -1.19
C ARG A 24 -4.52 10.31 -0.97
N PRO A 25 -5.12 11.46 -0.60
CA PRO A 25 -4.34 12.68 -0.36
C PRO A 25 -3.37 12.54 0.82
N ILE A 26 -3.73 11.77 1.85
CA ILE A 26 -2.84 11.51 3.01
C ILE A 26 -1.66 10.63 2.58
N ILE A 27 -1.90 9.63 1.72
CA ILE A 27 -0.84 8.78 1.13
C ILE A 27 0.09 9.61 0.24
N GLN A 28 -0.43 10.60 -0.49
CA GLN A 28 0.38 11.52 -1.28
C GLN A 28 1.30 12.37 -0.41
N ILE A 29 0.75 12.98 0.64
CA ILE A 29 1.51 13.83 1.57
C ILE A 29 2.60 13.00 2.27
N SER A 30 2.25 11.81 2.76
CA SER A 30 3.23 10.93 3.41
C SER A 30 4.31 10.45 2.45
N GLY A 31 3.95 10.10 1.21
CA GLY A 31 4.90 9.73 0.15
C GLY A 31 5.87 10.86 -0.18
N LEU A 32 5.39 12.10 -0.30
CA LEU A 32 6.23 13.28 -0.53
C LEU A 32 7.18 13.58 0.64
N LEU A 33 6.67 13.48 1.87
CA LEU A 33 7.51 13.63 3.08
C LEU A 33 8.61 12.56 3.12
N PHE A 34 8.28 11.31 2.84
CA PHE A 34 9.26 10.22 2.74
C PHE A 34 10.29 10.46 1.63
N LEU A 35 9.88 11.06 0.52
CA LEU A 35 10.79 11.39 -0.58
C LEU A 35 11.81 12.43 -0.12
N MET A 36 11.36 13.51 0.55
CA MET A 36 12.26 14.51 1.13
C MET A 36 13.23 13.92 2.15
N THR A 37 12.76 13.05 3.05
CA THR A 37 13.63 12.43 4.05
C THR A 37 14.61 11.44 3.44
N SER A 38 14.23 10.71 2.39
CA SER A 38 15.13 9.78 1.69
C SER A 38 16.30 10.49 1.01
N VAL A 39 16.06 11.68 0.45
CA VAL A 39 17.12 12.53 -0.11
C VAL A 39 18.11 12.95 0.99
N PHE A 40 17.61 13.31 2.18
CA PHE A 40 18.47 13.60 3.31
C PHE A 40 19.23 12.35 3.80
N ALA A 41 18.57 11.20 3.87
CA ALA A 41 19.17 9.94 4.30
C ALA A 41 20.28 9.46 3.36
N LEU A 42 20.17 9.71 2.05
CA LEU A 42 21.23 9.42 1.08
C LEU A 42 22.55 10.12 1.41
N SER A 43 22.50 11.32 2.02
CA SER A 43 23.70 12.06 2.43
C SER A 43 24.40 11.45 3.65
N MET A 44 23.66 10.74 4.52
CA MET A 44 24.21 10.10 5.71
C MET A 44 24.62 8.64 5.47
N SER A 45 23.79 7.89 4.77
CA SER A 45 24.03 6.49 4.43
C SER A 45 23.37 6.16 3.08
N PRO A 46 24.17 5.90 2.03
CA PRO A 46 23.64 5.61 0.69
C PRO A 46 22.69 4.40 0.69
N VAL A 47 22.99 3.37 1.48
CA VAL A 47 22.19 2.15 1.56
C VAL A 47 20.82 2.44 2.18
N VAL A 48 20.79 3.14 3.32
CA VAL A 48 19.53 3.50 3.99
C VAL A 48 18.72 4.48 3.14
N GLY A 49 19.40 5.43 2.51
CA GLY A 49 18.79 6.37 1.56
C GLY A 49 18.12 5.66 0.38
N LEU A 50 18.77 4.66 -0.23
CA LEU A 50 18.17 3.89 -1.33
C LEU A 50 16.94 3.08 -0.90
N ILE A 51 16.99 2.44 0.27
CA ILE A 51 15.84 1.69 0.80
C ILE A 51 14.65 2.62 1.04
N THR A 52 14.88 3.74 1.73
CA THR A 52 13.84 4.71 2.04
C THR A 52 13.30 5.39 0.78
N LEU A 53 14.15 5.65 -0.21
CA LEU A 53 13.76 6.19 -1.52
C LEU A 53 12.87 5.20 -2.28
N GLY A 54 13.18 3.90 -2.24
CA GLY A 54 12.33 2.87 -2.80
C GLY A 54 10.92 2.86 -2.18
N ILE A 55 10.83 2.96 -0.86
CA ILE A 55 9.55 3.05 -0.12
C ILE A 55 8.79 4.32 -0.50
N ALA A 56 9.48 5.47 -0.56
CA ALA A 56 8.89 6.75 -0.94
C ALA A 56 8.29 6.71 -2.35
N ILE A 57 9.05 6.20 -3.32
CA ILE A 57 8.60 6.04 -4.71
C ILE A 57 7.38 5.13 -4.76
N PHE A 58 7.40 4.01 -4.04
CA PHE A 58 6.26 3.10 -4.00
C PHE A 58 4.98 3.78 -3.49
N LEU A 59 5.08 4.54 -2.38
CA LEU A 59 3.94 5.28 -1.82
C LEU A 59 3.39 6.32 -2.80
N VAL A 60 4.28 7.07 -3.45
CA VAL A 60 3.88 8.04 -4.48
C VAL A 60 3.22 7.31 -5.67
N MET A 61 3.75 6.18 -6.11
CA MET A 61 3.20 5.42 -7.24
C MET A 61 1.80 4.87 -6.94
N VAL A 62 1.58 4.32 -5.75
CA VAL A 62 0.26 3.88 -5.25
C VAL A 62 -0.71 5.05 -5.22
N SER A 63 -0.22 6.23 -4.86
CA SER A 63 -1.03 7.42 -4.79
C SER A 63 -1.41 7.97 -6.17
N PHE A 64 -0.57 7.83 -7.20
CA PHE A 64 -0.87 8.36 -8.54
C PHE A 64 -1.62 7.37 -9.44
N SER A 65 -1.40 6.07 -9.27
CA SER A 65 -1.99 5.03 -10.14
C SER A 65 -3.08 4.23 -9.46
N TYR A 66 -4.29 4.28 -10.03
CA TYR A 66 -5.42 3.45 -9.61
C TYR A 66 -5.10 1.95 -9.68
N GLN A 67 -4.35 1.51 -10.70
CA GLN A 67 -3.93 0.11 -10.81
C GLN A 67 -3.01 -0.30 -9.67
N ALA A 68 -2.08 0.57 -9.25
CA ALA A 68 -1.21 0.30 -8.10
C ALA A 68 -2.01 0.22 -6.79
N THR A 69 -3.01 1.10 -6.61
CA THR A 69 -3.94 1.03 -5.48
C THR A 69 -4.74 -0.28 -5.46
N LEU A 70 -5.24 -0.73 -6.61
CA LEU A 70 -5.94 -2.01 -6.75
C LEU A 70 -5.06 -3.21 -6.39
N TYR A 71 -3.81 -3.25 -6.87
CA TYR A 71 -2.89 -4.33 -6.52
C TYR A 71 -2.61 -4.35 -5.01
N LEU A 72 -2.46 -3.18 -4.38
CA LEU A 72 -2.27 -3.09 -2.94
C LEU A 72 -3.50 -3.56 -2.17
N ALA A 73 -4.72 -3.21 -2.62
CA ALA A 73 -5.96 -3.68 -2.02
C ALA A 73 -6.11 -5.21 -2.14
N LYS A 74 -5.77 -5.78 -3.30
CA LYS A 74 -5.75 -7.24 -3.52
C LYS A 74 -4.76 -7.98 -2.64
N LEU A 75 -3.55 -7.42 -2.48
CA LEU A 75 -2.52 -7.96 -1.57
C LEU A 75 -3.00 -7.88 -0.11
N GLY A 76 -3.60 -6.76 0.29
CA GLY A 76 -4.15 -6.58 1.62
C GLY A 76 -5.30 -7.55 1.91
N ALA A 77 -6.20 -7.75 0.96
CA ALA A 77 -7.29 -8.72 1.09
C ALA A 77 -6.74 -10.15 1.17
N TRP A 78 -5.74 -10.51 0.36
CA TRP A 78 -5.10 -11.82 0.42
C TRP A 78 -4.46 -12.09 1.80
N LEU A 79 -3.70 -11.13 2.34
CA LEU A 79 -3.15 -11.19 3.70
C LEU A 79 -4.24 -11.28 4.77
N GLY A 80 -5.33 -10.52 4.61
CA GLY A 80 -6.49 -10.57 5.51
C GLY A 80 -7.16 -11.94 5.52
N THR A 81 -7.31 -12.56 4.35
CA THR A 81 -7.90 -13.91 4.24
C THR A 81 -7.00 -15.01 4.80
N LEU A 82 -5.67 -14.86 4.74
CA LEU A 82 -4.73 -15.80 5.38
C LEU A 82 -4.83 -15.79 6.90
N ARG A 83 -5.08 -14.61 7.49
CA ARG A 83 -5.29 -14.50 8.93
C ARG A 83 -6.58 -15.19 9.38
N MET A 84 -7.65 -15.09 8.59
CA MET A 84 -8.93 -15.78 8.86
C MET A 84 -8.85 -17.30 8.70
N GLU A 85 -7.80 -17.85 8.07
CA GLU A 85 -7.60 -19.30 7.93
C GLU A 85 -6.80 -19.91 9.10
N ASN A 86 -6.12 -19.07 9.90
CA ASN A 86 -5.31 -19.48 11.05
C ASN A 86 -6.00 -19.29 12.42
N ASP A 87 -7.15 -18.61 12.47
CA ASP A 87 -8.03 -18.48 13.65
C ASP A 87 -9.16 -19.51 13.59
#